data_AF-E4YEW0-F1
#
_entry.id   AF-E4YEW0-F1
#
_cell.length_a   1.000
_cell.length_b   1.000
_cell.length_c   1.000
_cell.angle_alpha   90.00
_cell.angle_beta   90.00
_cell.angle_gamma   90.00
#
_symmetry.space_group_name_H-M   'P 1'
#
loop_
_entity.id
_entity.type
_entity.pdbx_description
1 polymer ?
#
loop_
_entity_poly.entity_id
_entity_poly.type
_entity_poly.pdbx_seq_one_letter_code
_entity_poly.pdbx_strand_id
1 'polypeptide(L)'
;MTVEMSAPFDPKSIHDRLKDMNRYNPENQPILEEYVLQQVREGEYDLDANMALLKLYQFYPNSIRHEIVLYVLLKGMMVLPEPDFVMYKALLSNLNDDDMDQSVRRSLEIHKLLEQCNYPKFWEALQSEHDMIAEFAGFEDAIRNHICGVITHSFQRLSRDLVKEFLGIQKDHDLNLWMERFGWIAEQNVVFVASQEDKVKSKSIVEKVDLSGLVSVMRLGARKLGK
;
A
#
# COMPACT_ATOMS: atom_id res chain seq x y z
N MET A 1 1.49 -32.12 21.56
CA MET A 1 1.26 -30.95 22.42
C MET A 1 0.32 -30.04 21.65
N THR A 2 -0.91 -29.93 22.13
CA THR A 2 -1.94 -29.04 21.60
C THR A 2 -1.45 -27.61 21.73
N VAL A 3 -1.24 -26.93 20.61
CA VAL A 3 -1.00 -25.50 20.57
C VAL A 3 -2.26 -24.85 21.17
N GLU A 4 -2.14 -24.26 22.36
CA GLU A 4 -3.18 -23.40 22.90
C GLU A 4 -3.36 -22.27 21.88
N MET A 5 -4.44 -22.35 21.10
CA MET A 5 -4.87 -21.25 20.25
C MET A 5 -5.24 -20.10 21.18
N SER A 6 -4.35 -19.13 21.30
CA SER A 6 -4.69 -17.82 21.86
C SER A 6 -5.94 -17.32 21.14
N ALA A 7 -6.94 -16.88 21.91
CA ALA A 7 -8.16 -16.35 21.33
C ALA A 7 -7.81 -15.18 20.40
N PRO A 8 -8.48 -15.06 19.24
CA PRO A 8 -8.23 -13.96 18.32
C PRO A 8 -8.43 -12.63 19.05
N PHE A 9 -7.43 -11.75 18.96
CA PHE A 9 -7.51 -10.40 19.50
C PHE A 9 -8.58 -9.63 18.72
N ASP A 10 -9.49 -8.98 19.47
CA ASP A 10 -10.45 -8.05 18.90
C ASP A 10 -9.71 -6.73 18.54
N PRO A 11 -9.79 -6.25 17.29
CA PRO A 11 -9.20 -4.96 16.87
C PRO A 11 -9.58 -3.80 17.81
N LYS A 12 -10.82 -3.79 18.33
CA LYS A 12 -11.26 -2.76 19.28
C LYS A 12 -10.49 -2.81 20.59
N SER A 13 -10.21 -4.01 21.09
CA SER A 13 -9.41 -4.17 22.30
C SER A 13 -7.96 -3.72 22.10
N ILE A 14 -7.40 -3.90 20.90
CA ILE A 14 -6.05 -3.42 20.58
C ILE A 14 -6.05 -1.89 20.50
N HIS A 15 -7.00 -1.29 19.79
CA HIS A 15 -7.13 0.16 19.73
C HIS A 15 -7.34 0.80 21.10
N ASP A 16 -8.16 0.21 21.98
CA ASP A 16 -8.36 0.71 23.35
C ASP A 16 -7.08 0.66 24.19
N ARG A 17 -6.24 -0.36 23.98
CA ARG A 17 -4.92 -0.46 24.64
C ARG A 17 -3.90 0.52 24.09
N LEU A 18 -4.01 0.86 22.81
CA LEU A 18 -3.14 1.81 22.11
C LEU A 18 -3.56 3.28 22.30
N LYS A 19 -4.60 3.55 23.09
CA LYS A 19 -5.00 4.92 23.44
C LYS A 19 -3.99 5.58 24.37
N ASP A 20 -3.81 6.88 24.16
CA ASP A 20 -3.03 7.80 25.00
C ASP A 20 -1.59 7.33 25.27
N MET A 21 -1.14 7.41 26.53
CA MET A 21 0.24 7.15 26.94
C MET A 21 0.66 5.67 26.82
N ASN A 22 -0.29 4.74 26.68
CA ASN A 22 0.00 3.31 26.61
C ASN A 22 0.49 2.86 25.22
N ARG A 23 0.38 3.71 24.19
CA ARG A 23 0.82 3.38 22.82
C ARG A 23 2.29 2.96 22.74
N TYR A 24 3.13 3.46 23.65
CA TYR A 24 4.56 3.19 23.69
C TYR A 24 5.00 2.33 24.88
N ASN A 25 4.06 1.67 25.56
CA ASN A 25 4.41 0.73 26.63
C ASN A 25 5.09 -0.52 26.03
N PRO A 26 6.33 -0.88 26.43
CA PRO A 26 7.00 -2.09 25.94
C PRO A 26 6.24 -3.38 26.26
N GLU A 27 5.39 -3.40 27.29
CA GLU A 27 4.54 -4.56 27.60
C GLU A 27 3.53 -4.88 26.48
N ASN A 28 3.20 -3.91 25.62
CA ASN A 28 2.32 -4.11 24.48
C ASN A 28 3.03 -4.74 23.29
N GLN A 29 4.37 -4.74 23.25
CA GLN A 29 5.15 -5.28 22.13
C GLN A 29 4.79 -6.75 21.81
N PRO A 30 4.85 -7.72 22.76
CA PRO A 30 4.53 -9.12 22.46
C PRO A 30 3.08 -9.31 21.99
N ILE A 31 2.15 -8.50 22.51
CA ILE A 31 0.73 -8.53 22.12
C ILE A 31 0.57 -8.05 20.68
N LEU A 32 1.21 -6.94 20.32
CA LEU A 32 1.15 -6.39 18.96
C LEU A 32 1.83 -7.32 17.95
N GLU A 33 2.92 -7.98 18.33
CA GLU A 33 3.58 -8.95 17.47
C GLU A 33 2.67 -10.17 17.20
N GLU A 34 1.99 -10.69 18.23
CA GLU A 34 1.03 -11.77 18.07
C GLU A 34 -0.19 -11.32 17.25
N TYR A 35 -0.63 -10.08 17.41
CA TYR A 35 -1.69 -9.49 16.60
C TYR A 35 -1.30 -9.37 15.12
N VAL A 36 -0.05 -9.02 14.80
CA VAL A 36 0.46 -9.06 13.42
C VAL A 36 0.41 -10.49 12.86
N LEU A 37 0.81 -11.50 13.63
CA LEU A 37 0.71 -12.90 13.20
C LEU A 37 -0.75 -13.34 12.97
N GLN A 38 -1.68 -12.84 13.78
CA GLN A 38 -3.11 -13.03 13.54
C GLN A 38 -3.58 -12.33 12.26
N GLN A 39 -3.17 -11.08 12.01
CA GLN A 39 -3.46 -10.35 10.76
C GLN A 39 -2.95 -11.11 9.52
N VAL A 40 -1.81 -11.79 9.61
CA VAL A 40 -1.30 -12.65 8.51
C VAL A 40 -2.22 -13.86 8.31
N ARG A 41 -2.59 -14.56 9.38
CA ARG A 41 -3.43 -15.77 9.35
C ARG A 41 -4.88 -15.51 8.91
N GLU A 42 -5.47 -14.42 9.39
CA GLU A 42 -6.88 -14.08 9.18
C GLU A 42 -7.09 -13.15 7.97
N GLY A 43 -6.01 -12.59 7.41
CA GLY A 43 -6.08 -11.65 6.29
C GLY A 43 -6.50 -10.24 6.68
N GLU A 44 -6.67 -9.92 7.97
CA GLU A 44 -7.00 -8.59 8.47
C GLU A 44 -5.84 -7.60 8.35
N TYR A 45 -6.11 -6.29 8.32
CA TYR A 45 -5.08 -5.27 8.24
C TYR A 45 -5.40 -4.09 9.17
N ASP A 46 -4.49 -3.81 10.09
CA ASP A 46 -4.56 -2.66 11.01
C ASP A 46 -3.27 -1.84 10.94
N LEU A 47 -3.35 -0.72 10.22
CA LEU A 47 -2.26 0.23 10.06
C LEU A 47 -1.76 0.79 11.40
N ASP A 48 -2.67 1.13 12.32
CA ASP A 48 -2.35 1.85 13.55
C ASP A 48 -1.56 0.97 14.52
N ALA A 49 -1.96 -0.31 14.63
CA ALA A 49 -1.24 -1.32 15.40
C ALA A 49 0.14 -1.61 14.80
N ASN A 50 0.21 -1.77 13.46
CA ASN A 50 1.47 -2.02 12.75
C ASN A 50 2.45 -0.85 12.92
N MET A 51 1.99 0.39 12.82
CA MET A 51 2.80 1.58 13.08
C MET A 51 3.23 1.69 14.54
N ALA A 52 2.36 1.36 15.50
CA ALA A 52 2.70 1.37 16.92
C ALA A 52 3.82 0.37 17.23
N LEU A 53 3.75 -0.83 16.64
CA LEU A 53 4.79 -1.85 16.78
C LEU A 53 6.13 -1.39 16.20
N LEU A 54 6.15 -0.85 14.98
CA LEU A 54 7.39 -0.34 14.37
C LEU A 54 7.98 0.82 15.18
N LYS A 55 7.15 1.68 15.80
CA LYS A 55 7.63 2.72 16.72
C LYS A 55 8.20 2.15 18.02
N LEU A 56 7.61 1.09 18.58
CA LEU A 56 8.17 0.41 19.76
C LEU A 56 9.56 -0.15 19.44
N TYR A 57 9.74 -0.76 18.27
CA TYR A 57 11.05 -1.20 17.80
C TYR A 57 12.08 -0.08 17.66
N GLN A 58 11.66 1.14 17.29
CA GLN A 58 12.56 2.31 17.30
C GLN A 58 13.00 2.71 18.72
N PHE A 59 12.09 2.63 19.70
CA PHE A 59 12.43 2.95 21.10
C PHE A 59 13.26 1.87 21.78
N TYR A 60 13.08 0.61 21.37
CA TYR A 60 13.72 -0.56 21.97
C TYR A 60 14.43 -1.43 20.92
N PRO A 61 15.63 -1.03 20.43
CA PRO A 61 16.34 -1.77 19.38
C PRO A 61 16.71 -3.21 19.75
N ASN A 62 16.95 -3.49 21.03
CA ASN A 62 17.34 -4.82 21.51
C ASN A 62 16.21 -5.87 21.46
N SER A 63 14.96 -5.45 21.26
CA SER A 63 13.80 -6.35 21.22
C SER A 63 13.24 -6.52 19.80
N ILE A 64 13.95 -6.06 18.76
CA ILE A 64 13.48 -6.14 17.38
C ILE A 64 13.39 -7.60 16.91
N ARG A 65 12.22 -7.96 16.37
CA ARG A 65 12.02 -9.23 15.65
C ARG A 65 11.89 -8.96 14.16
N HIS A 66 12.96 -9.25 13.40
CA HIS A 66 13.02 -8.98 11.97
C HIS A 66 11.96 -9.72 11.15
N GLU A 67 11.56 -10.91 11.57
CA GLU A 67 10.46 -11.67 10.98
C GLU A 67 9.13 -10.90 11.04
N ILE A 68 8.81 -10.30 12.18
CA ILE A 68 7.58 -9.51 12.34
C ILE A 68 7.65 -8.22 11.53
N VAL A 69 8.83 -7.59 11.46
CA VAL A 69 9.05 -6.41 10.60
C VAL A 69 8.81 -6.76 9.12
N LEU A 70 9.35 -7.90 8.67
CA LEU A 70 9.09 -8.41 7.32
C LEU A 70 7.59 -8.61 7.08
N TYR A 71 6.88 -9.20 8.04
CA TYR A 71 5.43 -9.41 7.90
C TYR A 71 4.64 -8.11 7.81
N VAL A 72 4.97 -7.10 8.62
CA VAL A 72 4.35 -5.77 8.52
C VAL A 72 4.61 -5.15 7.14
N LEU A 73 5.84 -5.26 6.62
CA LEU A 73 6.17 -4.77 5.28
C LEU A 73 5.36 -5.47 4.20
N LEU A 74 5.31 -6.80 4.21
CA LEU A 74 4.56 -7.59 3.24
C LEU A 74 3.06 -7.29 3.31
N LYS A 75 2.48 -7.16 4.51
CA LYS A 75 1.09 -6.70 4.69
C LYS A 75 0.89 -5.31 4.08
N GLY A 76 1.80 -4.37 4.31
CA GLY A 76 1.75 -3.04 3.69
C GLY A 76 1.79 -3.08 2.17
N MET A 77 2.56 -4.01 1.57
CA MET A 77 2.59 -4.19 0.12
C MET A 77 1.26 -4.71 -0.44
N MET A 78 0.53 -5.53 0.32
CA MET A 78 -0.77 -6.05 -0.10
C MET A 78 -1.88 -4.99 -0.14
N VAL A 79 -1.69 -3.85 0.54
CA VAL A 79 -2.69 -2.77 0.65
C VAL A 79 -2.38 -1.58 -0.27
N LEU A 80 -1.42 -1.73 -1.19
CA LEU A 80 -1.14 -0.71 -2.20
C LEU A 80 -2.41 -0.38 -3.02
N PRO A 81 -2.71 0.90 -3.29
CA PRO A 81 -1.80 2.06 -3.37
C PRO A 81 -1.69 2.92 -2.09
N GLU A 82 -2.16 2.47 -0.93
CA GLU A 82 -2.10 3.29 0.29
C GLU A 82 -0.64 3.68 0.65
N PRO A 83 -0.40 4.89 1.19
CA PRO A 83 0.94 5.41 1.47
C PRO A 83 1.64 4.72 2.67
N ASP A 84 1.00 3.72 3.25
CA ASP A 84 1.42 3.02 4.46
C ASP A 84 2.84 2.46 4.36
N PHE A 85 3.20 1.90 3.20
CA PHE A 85 4.55 1.37 2.99
C PHE A 85 5.63 2.46 3.05
N VAL A 86 5.32 3.69 2.59
CA VAL A 86 6.24 4.84 2.68
C VAL A 86 6.44 5.22 4.14
N MET A 87 5.39 5.16 4.95
CA MET A 87 5.46 5.42 6.40
C MET A 87 6.30 4.36 7.10
N TYR A 88 6.11 3.07 6.77
CA TYR A 88 6.92 1.98 7.30
C TYR A 88 8.39 2.13 6.92
N LYS A 89 8.69 2.42 5.66
CA LYS A 89 10.05 2.68 5.18
C LYS A 89 10.71 3.84 5.92
N ALA A 90 9.99 4.93 6.16
CA ALA A 90 10.50 6.08 6.91
C ALA A 90 10.80 5.72 8.38
N LEU A 91 9.99 4.86 8.99
CA LEU A 91 10.26 4.36 10.35
C LEU A 91 11.47 3.42 10.38
N LEU A 92 11.61 2.53 9.40
CA LEU A 92 12.73 1.59 9.32
C LEU A 92 14.06 2.25 8.96
N SER A 93 14.05 3.36 8.19
CA SER A 93 15.26 4.09 7.81
C SER A 93 15.99 4.72 9.00
N ASN A 94 15.33 4.82 10.16
CA ASN A 94 15.93 5.28 11.41
C ASN A 94 16.50 4.12 12.26
N LEU A 95 16.29 2.86 11.86
CA LEU A 95 16.94 1.71 12.46
C LEU A 95 18.34 1.56 11.85
N ASN A 96 19.32 1.18 12.66
CA ASN A 96 20.71 1.06 12.19
C ASN A 96 20.82 -0.03 11.11
N ASP A 97 21.52 0.28 10.03
CA ASP A 97 21.67 -0.62 8.87
C ASP A 97 22.30 -1.98 9.25
N ASP A 98 23.19 -2.02 10.24
CA ASP A 98 23.88 -3.26 10.67
C ASP A 98 22.94 -4.28 11.34
N ASP A 99 21.80 -3.84 11.85
CA ASP A 99 20.80 -4.71 12.49
C ASP A 99 19.75 -5.20 11.48
N MET A 100 19.74 -4.72 10.23
CA MET A 100 18.71 -5.09 9.27
C MET A 100 18.99 -6.44 8.62
N ASP A 101 18.10 -7.41 8.87
CA ASP A 101 18.16 -8.73 8.26
C ASP A 101 18.08 -8.67 6.72
N GLN A 102 18.70 -9.65 6.07
CA GLN A 102 18.73 -9.76 4.61
C GLN A 102 17.33 -9.83 4.00
N SER A 103 16.39 -10.50 4.70
CA SER A 103 14.99 -10.65 4.29
C SER A 103 14.26 -9.30 4.21
N VAL A 104 14.49 -8.41 5.17
CA VAL A 104 13.91 -7.07 5.21
C VAL A 104 14.45 -6.20 4.08
N ARG A 105 15.77 -6.25 3.82
CA ARG A 105 16.38 -5.53 2.69
C ARG A 105 15.82 -6.00 1.34
N ARG A 106 15.68 -7.32 1.15
CA ARG A 106 15.09 -7.91 -0.05
C ARG A 106 13.64 -7.46 -0.24
N SER A 107 12.83 -7.44 0.82
CA SER A 107 11.46 -6.92 0.76
C SER A 107 11.39 -5.46 0.28
N LEU A 108 12.31 -4.60 0.76
CA LEU A 108 12.41 -3.21 0.31
C LEU A 108 12.83 -3.10 -1.17
N GLU A 109 13.74 -3.96 -1.64
CA GLU A 109 14.13 -4.02 -3.06
C GLU A 109 12.97 -4.47 -3.96
N ILE A 110 12.23 -5.50 -3.54
CA ILE A 110 11.04 -6.00 -4.23
C ILE A 110 9.99 -4.88 -4.30
N HIS A 111 9.75 -4.16 -3.20
CA HIS A 111 8.85 -3.01 -3.21
C HIS A 111 9.32 -1.91 -4.18
N LYS A 112 10.62 -1.61 -4.22
CA LYS A 112 11.18 -0.63 -5.16
C LYS A 112 10.96 -1.03 -6.62
N LEU A 113 11.04 -2.31 -6.96
CA LEU A 113 10.71 -2.79 -8.32
C LEU A 113 9.24 -2.55 -8.66
N LEU A 114 8.35 -2.70 -7.67
CA LEU A 114 6.93 -2.42 -7.81
C LEU A 114 6.67 -0.91 -7.99
N GLU A 115 7.33 -0.04 -7.21
CA GLU A 115 7.28 1.43 -7.39
C GLU A 115 7.78 1.85 -8.79
N GLN A 116 8.82 1.19 -9.30
CA GLN A 116 9.36 1.42 -10.65
C GLN A 116 8.48 0.85 -11.77
N CYS A 117 7.36 0.20 -11.44
CA CYS A 117 6.49 -0.51 -12.37
C CYS A 117 7.24 -1.57 -13.21
N ASN A 118 8.34 -2.12 -12.67
CA ASN A 118 9.10 -3.17 -13.34
C ASN A 118 8.60 -4.55 -12.91
N TYR A 119 7.37 -4.86 -13.33
CA TYR A 119 6.67 -6.07 -12.93
C TYR A 119 7.38 -7.38 -13.34
N PRO A 120 8.00 -7.52 -14.53
CA PRO A 120 8.69 -8.75 -14.89
C PRO A 120 9.80 -9.12 -13.92
N LYS A 121 10.66 -8.15 -13.57
CA LYS A 121 11.74 -8.36 -12.58
C LYS A 121 11.20 -8.58 -11.17
N PHE A 122 10.09 -7.94 -10.84
CA PHE A 122 9.40 -8.17 -9.57
C PHE A 122 8.98 -9.64 -9.43
N TRP A 123 8.35 -10.22 -10.46
CA TRP A 123 7.91 -11.61 -10.42
C TRP A 123 9.09 -12.60 -10.35
N GLU A 124 10.19 -12.33 -11.04
CA GLU A 124 11.43 -13.13 -10.95
C GLU A 124 12.05 -13.07 -9.54
N ALA A 125 12.11 -11.88 -8.94
CA ALA A 125 12.61 -11.68 -7.58
C ALA A 125 11.69 -12.39 -6.56
N LEU A 126 10.37 -12.32 -6.77
CA LEU A 126 9.38 -12.97 -5.91
C LEU A 126 9.47 -14.50 -5.98
N GLN A 127 9.69 -15.07 -7.17
CA GLN A 127 9.89 -16.51 -7.34
C GLN A 127 11.13 -17.03 -6.64
N SER A 128 12.19 -16.23 -6.60
CA SER A 128 13.45 -16.59 -5.91
C SER A 128 13.29 -16.64 -4.39
N GLU A 129 12.30 -15.92 -3.84
CA GLU A 129 12.11 -15.71 -2.41
C GLU A 129 10.73 -16.21 -1.94
N HIS A 130 10.21 -17.27 -2.56
CA HIS A 130 8.86 -17.79 -2.30
C HIS A 130 8.64 -18.13 -0.81
N ASP A 131 9.68 -18.53 -0.10
CA ASP A 131 9.63 -18.84 1.33
C ASP A 131 9.18 -17.64 2.19
N MET A 132 9.47 -16.40 1.77
CA MET A 132 9.05 -15.19 2.49
C MET A 132 7.55 -14.92 2.40
N ILE A 133 6.90 -15.39 1.33
CA ILE A 133 5.48 -15.11 1.04
C ILE A 133 4.56 -16.30 1.30
N ALA A 134 5.11 -17.48 1.62
CA ALA A 134 4.35 -18.72 1.78
C ALA A 134 3.24 -18.63 2.86
N GLU A 135 3.47 -17.85 3.92
CA GLU A 135 2.52 -17.64 5.01
C GLU A 135 1.38 -16.65 4.65
N PHE A 136 1.48 -15.94 3.52
CA PHE A 136 0.53 -14.91 3.12
C PHE A 136 -0.45 -15.44 2.07
N ALA A 137 -1.62 -15.87 2.53
CA ALA A 137 -2.71 -16.25 1.62
C ALA A 137 -3.15 -15.04 0.77
N GLY A 138 -3.05 -15.17 -0.56
CA GLY A 138 -3.52 -14.15 -1.50
C GLY A 138 -2.57 -12.96 -1.70
N PHE A 139 -1.30 -13.05 -1.30
CA PHE A 139 -0.29 -12.01 -1.56
C PHE A 139 -0.21 -11.66 -3.05
N GLU A 140 -0.01 -12.66 -3.91
CA GLU A 140 0.10 -12.43 -5.35
C GLU A 140 -1.16 -11.81 -5.95
N ASP A 141 -2.34 -12.20 -5.45
CA ASP A 141 -3.62 -11.68 -5.94
C ASP A 141 -3.84 -10.22 -5.51
N ALA A 142 -3.40 -9.84 -4.30
CA ALA A 142 -3.42 -8.45 -3.85
C ALA A 142 -2.51 -7.56 -4.73
N ILE A 143 -1.30 -8.05 -5.05
CA ILE A 143 -0.39 -7.35 -5.96
C ILE A 143 -0.96 -7.27 -7.38
N ARG A 144 -1.52 -8.37 -7.92
CA ARG A 144 -2.19 -8.36 -9.24
C ARG A 144 -3.35 -7.36 -9.27
N ASN A 145 -4.16 -7.30 -8.21
CA ASN A 145 -5.24 -6.33 -8.08
C ASN A 145 -4.71 -4.88 -8.14
N HIS A 146 -3.61 -4.60 -7.44
CA HIS A 146 -2.92 -3.30 -7.52
C HIS A 146 -2.42 -2.99 -8.95
N ILE A 147 -1.73 -3.95 -9.59
CA ILE A 147 -1.22 -3.80 -10.96
C ILE A 147 -2.37 -3.54 -11.94
N CYS A 148 -3.47 -4.28 -11.85
CA CYS A 148 -4.68 -4.04 -12.64
C CYS A 148 -5.27 -2.64 -12.37
N GLY A 149 -5.26 -2.16 -11.13
CA GLY A 149 -5.62 -0.78 -10.81
C GLY A 149 -4.73 0.24 -11.53
N VAL A 150 -3.41 0.07 -11.46
CA VAL A 150 -2.43 0.95 -12.14
C VAL A 150 -2.62 0.91 -13.66
N ILE A 151 -2.84 -0.27 -14.24
CA ILE A 151 -3.13 -0.42 -15.67
C ILE A 151 -4.41 0.32 -16.04
N THR A 152 -5.47 0.16 -15.24
CA THR A 152 -6.75 0.85 -15.39
C THR A 152 -6.61 2.36 -15.35
N HIS A 153 -5.71 2.87 -14.51
CA HIS A 153 -5.45 4.30 -14.41
C HIS A 153 -4.57 4.84 -15.54
N SER A 154 -3.60 4.06 -16.01
CA SER A 154 -2.52 4.57 -16.87
C SER A 154 -2.74 4.32 -18.37
N PHE A 155 -3.43 3.23 -18.75
CA PHE A 155 -3.57 2.82 -20.14
C PHE A 155 -5.03 2.86 -20.61
N GLN A 156 -5.21 3.18 -21.90
CA GLN A 156 -6.51 3.02 -22.58
C GLN A 156 -6.63 1.66 -23.27
N ARG A 157 -5.53 1.26 -23.91
CA ARG A 157 -5.39 0.06 -24.72
C ARG A 157 -4.02 -0.54 -24.41
N LEU A 158 -3.97 -1.84 -24.13
CA LEU A 158 -2.73 -2.55 -23.84
C LEU A 158 -2.76 -3.91 -24.55
N SER A 159 -1.63 -4.38 -25.09
CA SER A 159 -1.60 -5.70 -25.73
C SER A 159 -1.81 -6.81 -24.70
N ARG A 160 -2.45 -7.91 -25.10
CA ARG A 160 -2.66 -9.05 -24.20
C ARG A 160 -1.35 -9.62 -23.67
N ASP A 161 -0.31 -9.66 -24.51
CA ASP A 161 1.02 -10.15 -24.13
C ASP A 161 1.65 -9.29 -23.04
N LEU A 162 1.55 -7.96 -23.14
CA LEU A 162 2.06 -7.05 -22.10
C LEU A 162 1.27 -7.19 -20.79
N VAL A 163 -0.04 -7.37 -20.85
CA VAL A 163 -0.86 -7.61 -19.65
C VAL A 163 -0.43 -8.91 -18.96
N LYS A 164 -0.17 -9.98 -19.73
CA LYS A 164 0.33 -11.25 -19.21
C LYS A 164 1.70 -11.08 -18.54
N GLU A 165 2.62 -10.37 -19.19
CA GLU A 165 3.93 -10.07 -18.62
C GLU A 165 3.83 -9.26 -17.32
N PHE A 166 2.94 -8.26 -17.28
CA PHE A 166 2.75 -7.43 -16.09
C PHE A 166 2.12 -8.19 -14.92
N LEU A 167 1.16 -9.08 -15.19
CA LEU A 167 0.51 -9.89 -14.16
C LEU A 167 1.31 -11.15 -13.78
N GLY A 168 2.36 -11.47 -14.53
CA GLY A 168 3.14 -12.70 -14.35
C GLY A 168 2.34 -13.97 -14.68
N ILE A 169 1.32 -13.87 -15.53
CA ILE A 169 0.39 -14.97 -15.84
C ILE A 169 0.75 -15.63 -17.16
N GLN A 170 0.96 -16.94 -17.14
CA GLN A 170 1.22 -17.74 -18.35
C GLN A 170 -0.07 -18.25 -19.02
N LYS A 171 -1.16 -18.41 -18.25
CA LYS A 171 -2.42 -19.01 -18.73
C LYS A 171 -3.44 -17.94 -19.14
N ASP A 172 -4.00 -18.08 -20.34
CA ASP A 172 -5.07 -17.21 -20.84
C ASP A 172 -6.37 -17.25 -20.01
N HIS A 173 -6.63 -18.36 -19.30
CA HIS A 173 -7.82 -18.50 -18.48
C HIS A 173 -7.83 -17.53 -17.29
N ASP A 174 -6.71 -17.42 -16.59
CA ASP A 174 -6.58 -16.55 -15.41
C ASP A 174 -6.66 -15.08 -15.83
N LEU A 175 -6.12 -14.75 -16.99
CA LEU A 175 -6.25 -13.41 -17.59
C LEU A 175 -7.72 -13.04 -17.83
N ASN A 176 -8.55 -13.97 -18.33
CA ASN A 176 -9.97 -13.71 -18.56
C ASN A 176 -10.74 -13.43 -17.25
N LEU A 177 -10.42 -14.16 -16.17
CA LEU A 177 -11.02 -13.91 -14.85
C LEU A 177 -10.68 -12.51 -14.32
N TRP A 178 -9.43 -12.06 -14.48
CA TRP A 178 -9.03 -10.71 -14.09
C TRP A 178 -9.66 -9.62 -14.99
N MET A 179 -9.78 -9.89 -16.29
CA MET A 179 -10.48 -8.98 -17.22
C MET A 179 -11.96 -8.83 -16.85
N GLU A 180 -12.66 -9.91 -16.50
CA GLU A 180 -14.06 -9.86 -16.05
C GLU A 180 -14.20 -9.09 -14.74
N ARG A 181 -13.29 -9.31 -13.78
CA ARG A 181 -13.29 -8.59 -12.50
C ARG A 181 -13.13 -7.08 -12.65
N PHE A 182 -12.31 -6.64 -13.60
CA PHE A 182 -12.04 -5.23 -13.85
C PHE A 182 -12.89 -4.61 -14.96
N GLY A 183 -13.77 -5.39 -15.59
CA GLY A 183 -14.63 -4.92 -16.68
C GLY A 183 -13.87 -4.55 -17.96
N TRP A 184 -12.69 -5.13 -18.17
CA TRP A 184 -11.88 -4.88 -19.37
C TRP A 184 -12.45 -5.62 -20.58
N ILE A 185 -12.46 -4.95 -21.74
CA ILE A 185 -13.02 -5.49 -22.98
C ILE A 185 -11.88 -5.99 -23.85
N ALA A 186 -11.86 -7.29 -24.16
CA ALA A 186 -10.86 -7.86 -25.06
C ALA A 186 -11.23 -7.64 -26.53
N GLU A 187 -10.51 -6.77 -27.24
CA GLU A 187 -10.58 -6.59 -28.68
C GLU A 187 -9.43 -7.38 -29.36
N GLN A 188 -9.68 -8.65 -29.70
CA GLN A 188 -8.73 -9.56 -30.37
C GLN A 188 -7.37 -9.70 -29.66
N ASN A 189 -6.41 -8.81 -29.97
CA ASN A 189 -5.03 -8.79 -29.47
C ASN A 189 -4.75 -7.62 -28.50
N VAL A 190 -5.74 -6.73 -28.31
CA VAL A 190 -5.63 -5.54 -27.46
C VAL A 190 -6.74 -5.57 -26.42
N VAL A 191 -6.38 -5.35 -25.17
CA VAL A 191 -7.32 -5.17 -24.07
C VAL A 191 -7.67 -3.68 -24.00
N PHE A 192 -8.94 -3.35 -24.19
CA PHE A 192 -9.48 -2.04 -23.90
C PHE A 192 -9.76 -1.94 -22.40
N VAL A 193 -9.06 -1.01 -21.76
CA VAL A 193 -8.97 -0.89 -20.31
C VAL A 193 -9.92 0.20 -19.82
N ALA A 194 -9.83 1.41 -20.39
CA ALA A 194 -10.73 2.53 -20.09
C ALA A 194 -10.65 3.62 -21.17
N SER A 195 -11.75 4.31 -21.45
CA SER A 195 -11.73 5.52 -22.30
C SER A 195 -11.06 6.68 -21.54
N GLN A 196 -10.09 7.37 -22.15
CA GLN A 196 -9.42 8.52 -21.52
C GLN A 196 -10.31 9.77 -21.42
N GLU A 197 -11.50 9.79 -22.05
CA GLU A 197 -12.39 10.95 -22.06
C GLU A 197 -12.85 11.35 -20.64
N ASP A 198 -13.03 10.38 -19.73
CA ASP A 198 -13.40 10.65 -18.33
C ASP A 198 -12.23 11.18 -17.45
N LYS A 199 -10.98 11.04 -17.92
CA LYS A 199 -9.77 11.45 -17.16
C LYS A 199 -9.18 12.78 -17.61
N VAL A 200 -9.64 13.35 -18.72
CA VAL A 200 -9.29 14.73 -19.09
C VAL A 200 -10.12 15.68 -18.22
N LYS A 201 -9.77 15.77 -16.94
CA LYS A 201 -10.11 16.95 -16.14
C LYS A 201 -9.22 18.07 -16.63
N SER A 202 -9.69 18.82 -17.62
CA SER A 202 -9.12 20.12 -17.97
C SER A 202 -9.22 21.03 -16.74
N LYS A 203 -8.19 20.98 -15.88
CA LYS A 203 -8.00 22.00 -14.86
C LYS A 203 -7.57 23.27 -15.59
N SER A 204 -8.54 24.02 -16.08
CA SER A 204 -8.30 25.40 -16.51
C SER A 204 -7.94 26.19 -15.26
N ILE A 205 -6.65 26.39 -15.01
CA ILE A 205 -6.16 27.38 -14.04
C ILE A 205 -6.29 28.73 -14.73
N VAL A 206 -7.53 29.19 -14.89
CA VAL A 206 -7.82 30.59 -15.16
C VAL A 206 -8.46 31.09 -13.88
N GLU A 207 -7.76 31.97 -13.20
CA GLU A 207 -8.27 32.66 -12.03
C GLU A 207 -9.51 33.44 -12.47
N LYS A 208 -10.70 32.89 -12.20
CA LYS A 208 -11.96 33.60 -12.45
C LYS A 208 -12.11 34.62 -11.35
N VAL A 209 -11.71 35.86 -11.64
CA VAL A 209 -12.01 36.99 -10.77
C VAL A 209 -13.50 37.30 -10.94
N ASP A 210 -14.32 36.84 -9.99
CA ASP A 210 -15.73 37.22 -9.95
C ASP A 210 -15.89 38.70 -9.61
N LEU A 211 -16.85 39.34 -10.25
CA LEU A 211 -17.20 40.75 -10.04
C LEU A 211 -17.50 41.07 -8.56
N SER A 212 -17.98 40.09 -7.79
CA SER A 212 -18.19 40.21 -6.34
C SER A 212 -16.88 40.46 -5.57
N GLY A 213 -15.76 39.85 -5.99
CA GLY A 213 -14.44 40.08 -5.43
C GLY A 213 -13.91 41.48 -5.75
N LEU A 214 -14.19 41.98 -6.96
CA LEU A 214 -13.80 43.33 -7.39
C LEU A 214 -14.62 44.45 -6.73
N VAL A 215 -15.90 44.22 -6.44
CA VAL A 215 -16.76 45.22 -5.77
C VAL A 215 -16.20 45.63 -4.41
N SER A 216 -15.59 44.70 -3.66
CA SER A 216 -14.96 45.00 -2.37
C SER A 216 -13.78 45.97 -2.51
N VAL A 217 -12.96 45.77 -3.54
CA VAL A 217 -11.80 46.64 -3.84
C VAL A 217 -12.26 48.00 -4.40
N MET A 218 -13.24 48.02 -5.29
CA MET A 218 -13.80 49.27 -5.82
C MET A 218 -14.49 50.12 -4.74
N ARG A 219 -15.18 49.49 -3.78
CA ARG A 219 -15.82 50.19 -2.64
C ARG A 219 -14.78 50.81 -1.69
N LEU A 220 -13.61 50.18 -1.54
CA LEU A 220 -12.47 50.76 -0.80
C LEU A 220 -11.88 51.98 -1.51
N GLY A 221 -11.78 51.95 -2.85
CA GLY A 221 -11.33 53.08 -3.66
C GLY A 221 -12.29 54.28 -3.63
N ALA A 222 -13.60 54.03 -3.73
CA ALA A 222 -14.62 55.08 -3.73
C ALA A 222 -14.71 55.87 -2.41
N ARG A 223 -14.34 55.26 -1.27
CA ARG A 223 -14.31 55.96 0.03
C ARG A 223 -13.18 56.99 0.17
N LYS A 224 -12.13 56.92 -0.66
CA LYS A 224 -11.01 57.87 -0.62
C LYS A 224 -11.20 59.12 -1.50
N LEU A 225 -12.16 59.11 -2.42
CA LEU A 225 -12.45 60.23 -3.33
C LEU A 225 -13.57 61.16 -2.84
N GLY A 226 -14.13 60.89 -1.64
CA GLY A 226 -15.22 61.66 -1.03
C GLY A 226 -14.78 62.57 0.12
N LYS A 227 -13.59 63.17 0.05
CA LYS A 227 -13.18 64.31 0.88
C LYS A 227 -12.48 65.35 0.03
#